data_AF-T1EJM1-F1
#
_entry.id   AF-T1EJM1-F1
#
_cell.length_a   1.000
_cell.length_b   1.000
_cell.length_c   1.000
_cell.angle_alpha   90.00
_cell.angle_beta   90.00
_cell.angle_gamma   90.00
#
_symmetry.space_group_name_H-M   'P 1'
#
loop_
_entity.id
_entity.type
_entity.pdbx_description
1 polymer ?
#
loop_
_entity_poly.entity_id
_entity_poly.type
_entity_poly.pdbx_seq_one_letter_code
_entity_poly.pdbx_strand_id
1 'polypeptide(L)' 'NNLAQIGSPGHIVQINESCISSAKRSRNRNARPVRTRWVFGGIDTQTKDAFLVEVNKRDAATLLPLIQRHVLPG' A
#
# COMPACT_ATOMS: atom_id res chain seq x y z
N ASN A 1 9.92 -2.34 -13.98
CA ASN A 1 11.00 -3.34 -13.82
C ASN A 1 11.58 -3.15 -12.42
N ASN A 2 11.86 -4.24 -11.71
CA ASN A 2 12.17 -4.34 -10.28
C ASN A 2 10.95 -4.49 -9.34
N LEU A 3 10.37 -5.70 -9.31
CA LEU A 3 9.42 -6.15 -8.29
C LEU A 3 10.13 -7.18 -7.42
N ALA A 4 11.19 -6.76 -6.72
CA ALA A 4 11.76 -7.63 -5.69
C ALA A 4 10.64 -7.90 -4.67
N GLN A 5 10.25 -9.16 -4.52
CA GLN A 5 9.37 -9.56 -3.43
C GLN A 5 10.12 -9.33 -2.10
N ILE A 6 9.41 -8.85 -1.10
CA ILE A 6 9.94 -8.66 0.25
C ILE A 6 9.64 -9.89 1.12
N GLY A 7 10.40 -10.07 2.19
CA GLY A 7 10.33 -11.27 3.01
C GLY A 7 11.44 -12.27 2.69
N SER A 8 11.53 -13.29 3.52
CA SER A 8 12.45 -14.42 3.43
C SER A 8 11.91 -15.52 4.36
N PRO A 9 12.27 -16.81 4.22
CA PRO A 9 11.83 -17.83 5.17
C PRO A 9 12.09 -17.43 6.63
N GLY A 10 11.05 -17.50 7.46
CA GLY A 10 11.08 -17.07 8.86
C GLY A 10 10.98 -15.56 9.09
N HIS A 11 10.83 -14.74 8.05
CA HIS A 11 10.55 -13.31 8.19
C HIS A 11 9.07 -13.02 8.38
N ILE A 12 8.80 -11.92 9.08
CA ILE A 12 7.45 -11.41 9.28
C ILE A 12 7.31 -10.14 8.44
N VAL A 13 6.42 -10.20 7.45
CA VAL A 13 6.01 -9.05 6.66
C VAL A 13 4.67 -8.53 7.20
N GLN A 14 4.67 -7.26 7.63
CA GLN A 14 3.46 -6.58 8.06
C GLN A 14 2.76 -5.95 6.86
N ILE A 15 1.44 -6.11 6.77
CA ILE A 15 0.62 -5.60 5.67
C ILE A 15 -0.32 -4.51 6.21
N ASN A 16 -0.49 -3.42 5.46
CA ASN A 16 -1.41 -2.35 5.84
C ASN A 16 -2.09 -1.70 4.64
N GLU A 17 -3.27 -1.13 4.90
CA GLU A 17 -4.02 -0.28 3.97
C GLU A 17 -4.09 1.14 4.53
N SER A 18 -3.56 2.11 3.78
CA SER A 18 -3.52 3.52 4.15
C SER A 18 -4.40 4.36 3.24
N CYS A 19 -5.29 5.15 3.82
CA CYS A 19 -6.03 6.18 3.10
C CYS A 19 -5.20 7.47 3.02
N ILE A 20 -4.88 7.90 1.81
CA ILE A 20 -4.20 9.18 1.56
C ILE A 20 -5.22 10.13 0.96
N SER A 21 -5.63 11.11 1.76
CA SER A 21 -6.46 12.22 1.30
C SER A 21 -5.68 13.53 1.35
N SER A 22 -5.54 14.21 0.21
CA SER A 22 -4.99 15.57 0.21
C SER A 22 -6.13 16.57 0.07
N ALA A 23 -6.45 17.23 1.18
CA ALA A 23 -7.20 18.47 1.17
C ALA A 23 -6.18 19.61 1.29
N LYS A 24 -5.92 20.35 0.20
CA LYS A 24 -5.19 21.60 0.35
C LYS A 24 -6.10 22.52 1.16
N ARG A 25 -5.81 22.73 2.46
CA ARG A 25 -6.57 23.65 3.32
C ARG A 25 -6.60 25.01 2.62
N SER A 26 -7.72 25.30 1.98
CA SER A 26 -7.97 26.54 1.28
C SER A 26 -9.22 27.12 1.91
N ARG A 27 -9.13 28.38 2.38
CA ARG A 27 -10.31 29.14 2.83
C ARG A 27 -11.28 29.43 1.68
N ASN A 28 -10.91 29.08 0.44
CA ASN A 28 -11.74 29.25 -0.73
C ASN A 28 -12.83 28.18 -0.76
N ARG A 29 -14.10 28.61 -0.80
CA ARG A 29 -15.28 27.76 -0.92
C ARG A 29 -15.30 26.94 -2.23
N ASN A 30 -14.46 27.31 -3.21
CA ASN A 30 -14.26 26.62 -4.48
C ASN A 30 -13.02 25.70 -4.48
N ALA A 31 -12.51 25.30 -3.32
CA ALA A 31 -11.38 24.36 -3.23
C ALA A 31 -11.73 23.02 -3.93
N ARG A 32 -10.74 22.44 -4.63
CA ARG A 32 -10.94 21.17 -5.33
C ARG A 32 -11.41 20.09 -4.34
N PRO A 33 -12.33 19.20 -4.75
CA PRO A 33 -12.77 18.08 -3.91
C PRO A 33 -11.58 17.30 -3.36
N VAL A 34 -11.69 16.85 -2.11
CA VAL A 34 -10.69 16.00 -1.47
C VAL A 34 -10.53 14.74 -2.32
N ARG A 35 -9.33 14.58 -2.92
CA ARG A 35 -9.01 13.36 -3.65
C ARG A 35 -8.52 12.34 -2.64
N THR A 36 -9.34 11.33 -2.43
CA THR A 36 -9.03 10.17 -1.58
C THR A 36 -8.42 9.08 -2.44
N ARG A 37 -7.24 8.61 -2.07
CA ARG A 37 -6.54 7.48 -2.68
C ARG A 37 -6.27 6.44 -1.62
N TRP A 38 -6.34 5.17 -1.98
CA TRP A 38 -5.93 4.10 -1.09
C TRP A 38 -4.58 3.58 -1.53
N VAL A 39 -3.71 3.33 -0.57
CA VAL A 39 -2.41 2.71 -0.79
C VAL A 39 -2.38 1.44 0.04
N PHE A 40 -2.16 0.33 -0.63
CA PHE A 40 -1.87 -0.95 -0.02
C PHE A 40 -0.36 -1.14 0.03
N GLY A 41 0.16 -1.65 1.14
CA GLY A 41 1.60 -1.88 1.25
C GLY A 41 1.97 -2.91 2.29
N GLY A 42 3.26 -3.22 2.31
CA GLY A 42 3.83 -4.08 3.31
C GLY A 42 5.28 -3.73 3.61
N ILE A 43 5.74 -4.10 4.80
CA ILE A 43 7.12 -3.90 5.25
C ILE A 43 7.64 -5.17 5.93
N ASP A 44 8.85 -5.59 5.56
CA ASP A 44 9.57 -6.63 6.27
C ASP A 44 10.09 -6.06 7.60
N THR A 45 9.72 -6.72 8.70
CA THR A 45 10.10 -6.24 10.04
C THR A 45 11.61 -6.32 10.30
N GLN A 46 12.34 -7.18 9.59
CA GLN A 46 13.78 -7.41 9.75
C GLN A 46 14.58 -6.54 8.79
N THR A 47 14.30 -6.59 7.48
CA THR A 47 15.09 -5.86 6.48
C THR A 47 14.66 -4.40 6.30
N LYS A 48 13.43 -4.06 6.71
CA LYS A 48 12.77 -2.78 6.45
C LYS A 48 12.47 -2.50 4.98
N ASP A 49 12.61 -3.50 4.11
CA ASP A 49 12.16 -3.41 2.73
C ASP A 49 10.64 -3.29 2.70
N ALA A 50 10.13 -2.40 1.86
CA ALA A 50 8.71 -2.11 1.78
C ALA A 50 8.23 -1.97 0.33
N PHE A 51 6.97 -2.32 0.12
CA PHE A 51 6.25 -2.02 -1.11
C PHE A 51 5.00 -1.18 -0.81
N LEU A 52 4.64 -0.32 -1.76
CA LEU A 52 3.47 0.55 -1.70
C LEU A 52 2.82 0.57 -3.08
N VAL A 53 1.53 0.27 -3.14
CA VAL A 53 0.74 0.17 -4.37
C VAL A 53 -0.55 0.96 -4.20
N GLU A 54 -0.79 1.94 -5.06
CA GLU A 54 -2.09 2.64 -5.10
C GLU A 54 -3.18 1.67 -5.59
N VAL A 55 -4.28 1.57 -4.85
CA VAL A 55 -5.41 0.69 -5.17
C VAL A 55 -6.72 1.48 -5.19
N ASN A 56 -7.59 1.16 -6.14
CA ASN A 56 -8.92 1.78 -6.22
C ASN A 56 -9.96 1.05 -5.35
N LYS A 57 -9.77 -0.26 -5.14
CA LYS A 57 -10.62 -1.14 -4.35
C LYS A 57 -9.78 -1.89 -3.32
N ARG A 58 -10.39 -2.19 -2.18
CA ARG A 58 -9.77 -2.86 -1.03
C ARG A 58 -10.41 -4.22 -0.75
N ASP A 59 -10.99 -4.81 -1.80
CA ASP A 59 -11.56 -6.14 -1.71
C ASP A 59 -10.47 -7.20 -1.78
N ALA A 60 -10.77 -8.40 -1.28
CA ALA A 60 -9.84 -9.52 -1.32
C ALA A 60 -9.39 -9.86 -2.75
N ALA A 61 -10.27 -9.68 -3.74
CA ALA A 61 -9.97 -9.89 -5.15
C ALA A 61 -8.86 -8.95 -5.67
N THR A 62 -8.75 -7.74 -5.12
CA THR A 62 -7.68 -6.79 -5.43
C THR A 62 -6.42 -7.05 -4.59
N LEU A 63 -6.57 -7.33 -3.30
CA LEU A 63 -5.43 -7.36 -2.37
C LEU A 63 -4.67 -8.69 -2.37
N LEU A 64 -5.34 -9.84 -2.49
CA LEU A 64 -4.68 -11.15 -2.46
C LEU A 64 -3.64 -11.32 -3.58
N PRO A 65 -3.91 -10.94 -4.85
CA PRO A 65 -2.90 -11.02 -5.90
C PRO A 65 -1.71 -10.08 -5.66
N LEU A 66 -1.92 -8.94 -4.99
CA LEU A 66 -0.85 -8.02 -4.64
C LEU A 66 0.05 -8.62 -3.55
N ILE A 67 -0.52 -9.26 -2.53
CA ILE A 67 0.25 -9.99 -1.51
C ILE A 67 1.11 -11.06 -2.19
N GLN A 68 0.52 -11.91 -3.03
CA GLN A 68 1.26 -12.98 -3.72
C GLN A 68 2.37 -12.43 -4.63
N ARG A 69 2.15 -11.27 -5.25
CA ARG A 69 3.14 -10.63 -6.13
C ARG A 69 4.30 -10.00 -5.37
N HIS A 70 4.06 -9.49 -4.16
CA HIS A 70 5.02 -8.64 -3.45
C HIS A 70 5.63 -9.27 -2.19
N VAL A 71 5.06 -10.36 -1.68
CA VAL A 71 5.54 -11.05 -0.47
C VAL A 71 6.06 -12.43 -0.87
N LEU A 72 7.29 -12.74 -0.46
CA LEU A 72 7.83 -14.09 -0.63
C LEU A 72 7.04 -15.07 0.24
N PRO A 73 6.63 -16.24 -0.30
CA PRO A 73 6.09 -17.31 0.52
C PRO A 73 7.18 -17.77 1.49
N GLY A 74 6.81 -17.87 2.77
CA GLY A 74 7.70 -18.24 3.86
C GLY A 74 7.11 -19.36 4.70
#